data_AF-A0A1V6ACV5-F1
#
_entry.id   AF-A0A1V6ACV5-F1
#
_cell.length_a   1.000
_cell.length_b   1.000
_cell.length_c   1.000
_cell.angle_alpha   90.00
_cell.angle_beta   90.00
_cell.angle_gamma   90.00
#
_symmetry.space_group_name_H-M   'P 1'
#
loop_
_entity.id
_entity.type
_entity.pdbx_description
1 polymer ?
#
loop_
_entity_poly.entity_id
_entity_poly.type
_entity_poly.pdbx_seq_one_letter_code
_entity_poly.pdbx_strand_id
1 'polypeptide(L)'
;MKQNKKFKKGSALLITMLVAVSVGTIAVSYFRYSRITAKNQIRTINKDLIREIAQMASDEIFARTCKDAVDIKSKIFWFLKGSAPGTVYRIDTPFTKENSKHFLSEGYSCEVAGRIRIVRFRKTAPNNSKYFGAYEGHGIIAIETKALLYRHTGEKRSVAFSHEIESHFDYFLVSTVCMSEKGSMMTNPLVIRKDREAGNTNVIKSDNAAVLTLHNGMNSFQPVIPDSYVLYDKYSLWSKRNLSIEDLYKYEIIDRKAKTINLNGIVHCKDSVTLEGDYKVAGQGVIIADSFNINGAIEKSDNTSLCVLYANKGKIVTNTEKEINAALIASNRNFTGTVEALKALKINGLMVVDTLDLNAWAEKDHKIYYDMAFKDGEKANRAVISKWVTYRRTNEKI
;
A
#
# COMPACT_ATOMS: atom_id res chain seq x y z
N MET A 1 -19.45 -98.40 -21.20
CA MET A 1 -18.76 -97.53 -20.19
C MET A 1 -17.50 -96.78 -20.66
N LYS A 2 -16.98 -96.96 -21.91
CA LYS A 2 -15.75 -96.26 -22.38
C LYS A 2 -15.98 -94.92 -23.13
N GLN A 3 -17.19 -94.62 -23.62
CA GLN A 3 -17.46 -93.35 -24.34
C GLN A 3 -17.58 -92.12 -23.42
N ASN A 4 -17.92 -92.29 -22.14
CA ASN A 4 -18.15 -91.18 -21.20
C ASN A 4 -16.86 -90.47 -20.71
N LYS A 5 -15.67 -91.08 -20.90
CA LYS A 5 -14.39 -90.48 -20.49
C LYS A 5 -13.80 -89.53 -21.55
N LYS A 6 -14.14 -89.68 -22.84
CA LYS A 6 -13.68 -88.77 -23.91
C LYS A 6 -14.46 -87.45 -23.90
N PHE A 7 -15.77 -87.49 -23.65
CA PHE A 7 -16.60 -86.28 -23.53
C PHE A 7 -16.21 -85.39 -22.35
N LYS A 8 -15.93 -85.98 -21.17
CA LYS A 8 -15.45 -85.24 -19.98
C LYS A 8 -14.09 -84.57 -20.18
N LYS A 9 -13.20 -85.11 -21.02
CA LYS A 9 -11.91 -84.49 -21.34
C LYS A 9 -12.05 -83.31 -22.31
N GLY A 10 -12.94 -83.41 -23.30
CA GLY A 10 -13.21 -82.31 -24.24
C GLY A 10 -13.90 -81.11 -23.60
N SER A 11 -14.85 -81.34 -22.70
CA SER A 11 -15.53 -80.27 -21.95
C SER A 11 -14.61 -79.62 -20.90
N ALA A 12 -13.77 -80.39 -20.21
CA ALA A 12 -12.76 -79.84 -19.31
C ALA A 12 -11.75 -78.94 -20.04
N LEU A 13 -11.32 -79.35 -21.24
CA LEU A 13 -10.36 -78.59 -22.05
C LEU A 13 -10.94 -77.26 -22.55
N LEU A 14 -12.21 -77.26 -22.97
CA LEU A 14 -12.95 -76.04 -23.33
C LEU A 14 -13.12 -75.10 -22.14
N ILE A 15 -13.43 -75.61 -20.95
CA ILE A 15 -13.53 -74.79 -19.73
C ILE A 15 -12.18 -74.17 -19.40
N THR A 16 -11.08 -74.93 -19.43
CA THR A 16 -9.74 -74.36 -19.20
C THR A 16 -9.35 -73.32 -20.24
N MET A 17 -9.71 -73.54 -21.51
CA MET A 17 -9.42 -72.58 -22.58
C MET A 17 -10.23 -71.30 -22.43
N LEU A 18 -11.51 -71.41 -22.05
CA LEU A 18 -12.36 -70.28 -21.76
C LEU A 18 -11.84 -69.47 -20.56
N VAL A 19 -11.47 -70.15 -19.47
CA VAL A 19 -10.85 -69.51 -18.30
C VAL A 19 -9.54 -68.82 -18.68
N ALA A 20 -8.67 -69.46 -19.48
CA ALA A 20 -7.41 -68.86 -19.92
C ALA A 20 -7.62 -67.59 -20.77
N VAL A 21 -8.59 -67.62 -21.70
CA VAL A 21 -8.96 -66.44 -22.53
C VAL A 21 -9.59 -65.33 -21.68
N SER A 22 -10.46 -65.68 -20.73
CA SER A 22 -11.06 -64.72 -19.79
C SER A 22 -10.00 -64.07 -18.90
N VAL A 23 -9.07 -64.83 -18.33
CA VAL A 23 -7.97 -64.30 -17.53
C VAL A 23 -7.05 -63.42 -18.38
N GLY A 24 -6.74 -63.83 -19.61
CA GLY A 24 -5.93 -63.04 -20.54
C GLY A 24 -6.57 -61.70 -20.92
N THR A 25 -7.87 -61.71 -21.21
CA THR A 25 -8.63 -60.48 -21.54
C THR A 25 -8.77 -59.54 -20.34
N ILE A 26 -8.99 -60.08 -19.13
CA ILE A 26 -9.00 -59.29 -17.89
C ILE A 26 -7.63 -58.69 -17.62
N ALA A 27 -6.53 -59.45 -17.76
CA ALA A 27 -5.18 -58.96 -17.55
C ALA A 27 -4.83 -57.81 -18.51
N VAL A 28 -5.10 -57.98 -19.81
CA VAL A 28 -4.87 -56.91 -20.81
C VAL A 28 -5.72 -55.67 -20.51
N SER A 29 -6.98 -55.87 -20.11
CA SER A 29 -7.88 -54.76 -19.75
C SER A 29 -7.38 -54.02 -18.50
N TYR A 30 -6.91 -54.75 -17.48
CA TYR A 30 -6.32 -54.19 -16.28
C TYR A 30 -5.04 -53.38 -16.58
N PHE A 31 -4.12 -53.92 -17.41
CA PHE A 31 -2.92 -53.18 -17.80
C PHE A 31 -3.23 -51.90 -18.60
N ARG A 32 -4.22 -51.96 -19.51
CA ARG A 32 -4.70 -50.77 -20.23
C ARG A 32 -5.30 -49.75 -19.27
N TYR A 33 -6.18 -50.19 -18.37
CA TYR A 33 -6.79 -49.35 -17.36
C TYR A 33 -5.75 -48.69 -16.46
N SER A 34 -4.82 -49.47 -15.90
CA SER A 34 -3.72 -48.99 -15.06
C SER A 34 -2.87 -47.91 -15.76
N ARG A 35 -2.49 -48.13 -17.03
CA ARG A 35 -1.76 -47.12 -17.83
C ARG A 35 -2.55 -45.84 -18.05
N ILE A 36 -3.85 -45.95 -18.32
CA ILE A 36 -4.73 -44.79 -18.51
C ILE A 36 -4.86 -44.01 -17.19
N THR A 37 -5.07 -44.70 -16.08
CA THR A 37 -5.20 -44.09 -14.75
C THR A 37 -3.92 -43.38 -14.34
N ALA A 38 -2.74 -44.00 -14.52
CA ALA A 38 -1.45 -43.37 -14.23
C ALA A 38 -1.23 -42.10 -15.09
N LYS A 39 -1.56 -42.16 -16.39
CA LYS A 39 -1.47 -40.99 -17.27
C LYS A 39 -2.42 -39.86 -16.85
N ASN A 40 -3.64 -40.21 -16.42
CA ASN A 40 -4.61 -39.24 -15.93
C ASN A 40 -4.18 -38.62 -14.60
N GLN A 41 -3.61 -39.40 -13.68
CA GLN A 41 -3.07 -38.90 -12.41
C GLN A 41 -1.94 -37.88 -12.65
N ILE A 42 -0.95 -38.21 -13.49
CA ILE A 42 0.14 -37.30 -13.83
C ILE A 42 -0.39 -36.00 -14.47
N ARG A 43 -1.42 -36.11 -15.32
CA ARG A 43 -2.07 -34.95 -15.94
C ARG A 43 -2.77 -34.07 -14.89
N THR A 44 -3.48 -34.66 -13.94
CA THR A 44 -4.14 -33.92 -12.86
C THR A 44 -3.12 -33.24 -11.96
N ILE A 45 -2.09 -33.97 -11.53
CA ILE A 45 -0.99 -33.44 -10.70
C ILE A 45 -0.33 -32.24 -11.39
N ASN A 46 0.04 -32.37 -12.67
CA ASN A 46 0.66 -31.27 -13.42
C ASN A 46 -0.28 -30.06 -13.61
N LYS A 47 -1.59 -30.31 -13.71
CA LYS A 47 -2.61 -29.25 -13.84
C LYS A 47 -2.80 -28.50 -12.51
N ASP A 48 -2.73 -29.20 -11.38
CA ASP A 48 -2.83 -28.56 -10.07
C ASP A 48 -1.52 -27.85 -9.72
N LEU A 49 -0.38 -28.45 -10.04
CA LEU A 49 0.93 -27.84 -9.88
C LEU A 49 1.06 -26.50 -10.63
N ILE A 50 0.62 -26.42 -11.89
CA ILE A 50 0.72 -25.16 -12.65
C ILE A 50 -0.20 -24.07 -12.07
N ARG A 51 -1.32 -24.45 -11.43
CA ARG A 51 -2.19 -23.51 -10.71
C ARG A 51 -1.51 -22.98 -9.47
N GLU A 52 -0.87 -23.85 -8.70
CA GLU A 52 -0.11 -23.46 -7.51
C GLU A 52 1.06 -22.52 -7.87
N ILE A 53 1.83 -22.85 -8.91
CA ILE A 53 2.92 -22.00 -9.40
C ILE A 53 2.39 -20.62 -9.85
N ALA A 54 1.28 -20.59 -10.58
CA ALA A 54 0.66 -19.32 -10.99
C ALA A 54 0.18 -18.51 -9.79
N GLN A 55 -0.37 -19.16 -8.75
CA GLN A 55 -0.81 -18.49 -7.53
C GLN A 55 0.38 -17.92 -6.75
N MET A 56 1.44 -18.72 -6.56
CA MET A 56 2.68 -18.27 -5.92
C MET A 56 3.26 -17.03 -6.60
N ALA A 57 3.28 -17.02 -7.94
CA ALA A 57 3.72 -15.86 -8.69
C ALA A 57 2.80 -14.66 -8.55
N SER A 58 1.47 -14.86 -8.56
CA SER A 58 0.52 -13.78 -8.31
C SER A 58 0.73 -13.14 -6.93
N ASP A 59 0.96 -13.95 -5.90
CA ASP A 59 1.19 -13.50 -4.52
C ASP A 59 2.53 -12.77 -4.38
N GLU A 60 3.58 -13.28 -5.04
CA GLU A 60 4.89 -12.60 -5.11
C GLU A 60 4.78 -11.23 -5.78
N ILE A 61 4.08 -11.16 -6.93
CA ILE A 61 3.85 -9.91 -7.65
C ILE A 61 3.11 -8.92 -6.75
N PHE A 62 2.05 -9.37 -6.08
CA PHE A 62 1.29 -8.53 -5.16
C PHE A 62 2.16 -7.99 -4.04
N ALA A 63 2.90 -8.86 -3.35
CA ALA A 63 3.77 -8.48 -2.23
C ALA A 63 4.85 -7.47 -2.65
N ARG A 64 5.50 -7.71 -3.80
CA ARG A 64 6.49 -6.78 -4.36
C ARG A 64 5.86 -5.45 -4.73
N THR A 65 4.68 -5.47 -5.37
CA THR A 65 3.98 -4.24 -5.75
C THR A 65 3.63 -3.41 -4.51
N CYS A 66 3.11 -4.03 -3.45
CA CYS A 66 2.82 -3.34 -2.20
C CYS A 66 4.07 -2.72 -1.56
N LYS A 67 5.19 -3.45 -1.54
CA LYS A 67 6.47 -2.95 -1.01
C LYS A 67 6.99 -1.77 -1.82
N ASP A 68 7.05 -1.95 -3.14
CA ASP A 68 7.69 -1.01 -4.06
C ASP A 68 6.79 0.21 -4.36
N ALA A 69 5.47 0.11 -4.18
CA ALA A 69 4.55 1.25 -4.29
C ALA A 69 4.76 2.30 -3.18
N VAL A 70 5.38 1.92 -2.05
CA VAL A 70 5.70 2.86 -0.97
C VAL A 70 7.03 3.58 -1.21
N ASP A 71 7.92 3.04 -2.06
CA ASP A 71 9.22 3.65 -2.34
C ASP A 71 9.15 4.60 -3.53
N ILE A 72 9.39 5.90 -3.29
CA ILE A 72 9.41 6.93 -4.33
C ILE A 72 10.52 6.72 -5.37
N LYS A 73 11.57 5.96 -5.02
CA LYS A 73 12.65 5.61 -5.95
C LYS A 73 12.26 4.45 -6.87
N SER A 74 11.18 3.73 -6.55
CA SER A 74 10.75 2.58 -7.33
C SER A 74 10.06 2.99 -8.63
N LYS A 75 10.35 2.24 -9.70
CA LYS A 75 9.64 2.36 -10.98
C LYS A 75 8.14 2.05 -10.84
N ILE A 76 7.76 1.17 -9.90
CA ILE A 76 6.36 0.80 -9.67
C ILE A 76 5.59 2.00 -9.11
N PHE A 77 6.17 2.76 -8.17
CA PHE A 77 5.56 3.99 -7.67
C PHE A 77 5.27 4.96 -8.81
N TRP A 78 6.24 5.21 -9.69
CA TRP A 78 6.06 6.12 -10.83
C TRP A 78 5.06 5.59 -11.87
N PHE A 79 5.04 4.29 -12.10
CA PHE A 79 4.02 3.64 -12.93
C PHE A 79 2.60 3.88 -12.37
N LEU A 80 2.41 3.73 -11.06
CA LEU A 80 1.13 3.99 -10.39
C LEU A 80 0.79 5.49 -10.31
N LYS A 81 1.78 6.39 -10.19
CA LYS A 81 1.55 7.85 -10.21
C LYS A 81 1.17 8.34 -11.60
N GLY A 82 1.80 7.83 -12.66
CA GLY A 82 1.56 8.17 -14.07
C GLY A 82 0.34 7.48 -14.70
N SER A 83 -0.61 7.02 -13.88
CA SER A 83 -1.64 6.06 -14.28
C SER A 83 -2.52 6.52 -15.45
N ALA A 84 -2.37 5.87 -16.60
CA ALA A 84 -3.35 5.89 -17.69
C ALA A 84 -4.00 4.51 -17.83
N PRO A 85 -5.35 4.42 -17.99
CA PRO A 85 -6.02 3.14 -18.23
C PRO A 85 -5.40 2.38 -19.41
N GLY A 86 -5.20 1.08 -19.24
CA GLY A 86 -4.61 0.19 -20.25
C GLY A 86 -3.09 0.10 -20.22
N THR A 87 -2.39 0.93 -19.45
CA THR A 87 -0.93 0.82 -19.29
C THR A 87 -0.54 -0.47 -18.54
N VAL A 88 0.58 -1.06 -18.95
CA VAL A 88 1.06 -2.36 -18.46
C VAL A 88 2.51 -2.24 -18.01
N TYR A 89 2.82 -2.79 -16.84
CA TYR A 89 4.16 -2.92 -16.30
C TYR A 89 4.51 -4.40 -16.14
N ARG A 90 5.65 -4.83 -16.71
CA ARG A 90 6.15 -6.20 -16.51
C ARG A 90 6.91 -6.27 -15.19
N ILE A 91 6.63 -7.31 -14.43
CA ILE A 91 7.25 -7.55 -13.13
C ILE A 91 7.78 -8.97 -13.09
N ASP A 92 9.03 -9.10 -12.65
CA ASP A 92 9.68 -10.39 -12.49
C ASP A 92 9.26 -11.10 -11.20
N THR A 93 9.30 -12.43 -11.24
CA THR A 93 9.00 -13.32 -10.12
C THR A 93 10.21 -14.20 -9.78
N PRO A 94 11.33 -13.62 -9.30
CA PRO A 94 12.54 -14.38 -9.00
C PRO A 94 12.28 -15.52 -8.00
N PHE A 95 11.50 -15.28 -6.95
CA PHE A 95 11.22 -16.30 -5.93
C PHE A 95 10.46 -17.48 -6.54
N THR A 96 9.44 -17.22 -7.36
CA THR A 96 8.71 -18.29 -8.03
C THR A 96 9.56 -18.98 -9.09
N LYS A 97 10.38 -18.25 -9.86
CA LYS A 97 11.30 -18.84 -10.86
C LYS A 97 12.34 -19.77 -10.24
N GLU A 98 12.82 -19.44 -9.04
CA GLU A 98 13.76 -20.27 -8.29
C GLU A 98 13.06 -21.50 -7.71
N ASN A 99 11.95 -21.31 -6.99
CA ASN A 99 11.30 -22.40 -6.26
C ASN A 99 10.45 -23.33 -7.14
N SER A 100 9.89 -22.84 -8.25
CA SER A 100 9.07 -23.66 -9.16
C SER A 100 9.80 -24.91 -9.66
N LYS A 101 11.13 -24.83 -9.82
CA LYS A 101 11.95 -25.96 -10.27
C LYS A 101 11.89 -27.17 -9.34
N HIS A 102 11.70 -26.96 -8.04
CA HIS A 102 11.67 -28.04 -7.05
C HIS A 102 10.37 -28.85 -7.09
N PHE A 103 9.30 -28.29 -7.64
CA PHE A 103 8.00 -28.96 -7.71
C PHE A 103 7.78 -29.70 -9.03
N LEU A 104 8.62 -29.45 -10.04
CA LEU A 104 8.46 -30.01 -11.38
C LEU A 104 8.97 -31.45 -11.44
N SER A 105 8.18 -32.32 -12.06
CA SER A 105 8.62 -33.68 -12.41
C SER A 105 9.73 -33.63 -13.47
N GLU A 106 10.60 -34.65 -13.50
CA GLU A 106 11.63 -34.78 -14.52
C GLU A 106 11.04 -34.70 -15.94
N GLY A 107 11.74 -33.99 -16.84
CA GLY A 107 11.29 -33.76 -18.21
C GLY A 107 10.24 -32.65 -18.36
N TYR A 108 10.00 -31.85 -17.32
CA TYR A 108 9.16 -30.66 -17.40
C TYR A 108 9.93 -29.38 -17.06
N SER A 109 9.56 -28.27 -17.69
CA SER A 109 10.02 -26.92 -17.32
C SER A 109 8.85 -25.97 -17.20
N CYS A 110 8.98 -24.93 -16.38
CA CYS A 110 7.96 -23.90 -16.21
C CYS A 110 8.51 -22.53 -16.59
N GLU A 111 7.69 -21.75 -17.29
CA GLU A 111 7.91 -20.31 -17.46
C GLU A 111 6.76 -19.54 -16.83
N VAL A 112 7.10 -18.48 -16.12
CA VAL A 112 6.13 -17.60 -15.48
C VAL A 112 6.38 -16.18 -15.94
N ALA A 113 5.31 -15.53 -16.39
CA ALA A 113 5.29 -14.13 -16.75
C ALA A 113 4.27 -13.39 -15.89
N GLY A 114 4.72 -12.30 -15.27
CA GLY A 114 3.91 -11.41 -14.46
C GLY A 114 3.76 -10.03 -15.09
N ARG A 115 2.55 -9.48 -15.05
CA ARG A 115 2.31 -8.08 -15.44
C ARG A 115 1.25 -7.43 -14.56
N ILE A 116 1.39 -6.13 -14.39
CA ILE A 116 0.44 -5.26 -13.70
C ILE A 116 -0.18 -4.36 -14.74
N ARG A 117 -1.50 -4.33 -14.84
CA ARG A 117 -2.23 -3.46 -15.76
C ARG A 117 -3.11 -2.50 -14.98
N ILE A 118 -3.11 -1.22 -15.35
CA ILE A 118 -4.06 -0.25 -14.80
C ILE A 118 -5.38 -0.42 -15.54
N VAL A 119 -6.40 -0.96 -14.85
CA VAL A 119 -7.73 -1.17 -15.42
C VAL A 119 -8.46 0.16 -15.53
N ARG A 120 -8.39 0.97 -14.47
CA ARG A 120 -9.08 2.26 -14.37
C ARG A 120 -8.39 3.14 -13.34
N PHE A 121 -8.41 4.45 -13.57
CA PHE A 121 -8.05 5.45 -12.57
C PHE A 121 -9.07 6.60 -12.62
N ARG A 122 -9.63 6.98 -11.48
CA ARG A 122 -10.60 8.07 -11.34
C ARG A 122 -9.98 9.17 -10.49
N LYS A 123 -9.96 10.39 -11.02
CA LYS A 123 -9.56 11.62 -10.32
C LYS A 123 -10.71 12.35 -9.63
N THR A 124 -11.88 11.71 -9.57
CA THR A 124 -13.09 12.23 -8.94
C THR A 124 -13.63 11.26 -7.90
N ALA A 125 -14.18 11.82 -6.83
CA ALA A 125 -14.89 11.10 -5.79
C ALA A 125 -16.26 10.58 -6.27
N PRO A 126 -16.93 9.68 -5.53
CA PRO A 126 -18.25 9.15 -5.91
C PRO A 126 -19.33 10.21 -6.14
N ASN A 127 -19.22 11.37 -5.49
CA ASN A 127 -20.10 12.53 -5.67
C ASN A 127 -19.68 13.44 -6.84
N ASN A 128 -18.81 12.98 -7.74
CA ASN A 128 -18.21 13.72 -8.85
C ASN A 128 -17.37 14.95 -8.48
N SER A 129 -17.10 15.19 -7.19
CA SER A 129 -16.13 16.23 -6.81
C SER A 129 -14.71 15.79 -7.19
N LYS A 130 -13.90 16.71 -7.71
CA LYS A 130 -12.47 16.45 -7.97
C LYS A 130 -11.74 16.21 -6.64
N TYR A 131 -10.82 15.25 -6.61
CA TYR A 131 -9.86 15.12 -5.52
C TYR A 131 -8.99 16.37 -5.43
N PHE A 132 -8.33 16.57 -4.29
CA PHE A 132 -7.68 17.84 -3.99
C PHE A 132 -6.37 17.98 -4.78
N GLY A 133 -5.53 16.94 -4.79
CA GLY A 133 -4.27 16.92 -5.53
C GLY A 133 -4.39 16.53 -7.00
N ALA A 134 -3.49 17.06 -7.84
CA ALA A 134 -3.47 16.84 -9.30
C ALA A 134 -3.31 15.35 -9.73
N TYR A 135 -2.67 14.55 -8.86
CA TYR A 135 -2.45 13.12 -9.06
C TYR A 135 -3.33 12.26 -8.15
N GLU A 136 -4.09 12.86 -7.22
CA GLU A 136 -4.93 12.09 -6.31
C GLU A 136 -6.03 11.36 -7.07
N GLY A 137 -6.29 10.13 -6.63
CA GLY A 137 -7.29 9.31 -7.27
C GLY A 137 -7.40 7.92 -6.71
N HIS A 138 -8.46 7.25 -7.16
CA HIS A 138 -8.73 5.85 -6.90
C HIS A 138 -8.65 5.09 -8.22
N GLY A 139 -7.89 4.02 -8.25
CA GLY A 139 -7.78 3.15 -9.41
C GLY A 139 -7.89 1.68 -9.06
N ILE A 140 -7.92 0.88 -10.12
CA ILE A 140 -7.93 -0.58 -10.05
C ILE A 140 -6.74 -1.08 -10.84
N ILE A 141 -5.89 -1.87 -10.22
CA ILE A 141 -4.85 -2.64 -10.90
C ILE A 141 -5.32 -4.08 -11.10
N ALA A 142 -4.98 -4.66 -12.25
CA ALA A 142 -5.06 -6.08 -12.51
C ALA A 142 -3.64 -6.66 -12.43
N ILE A 143 -3.44 -7.61 -11.53
CA ILE A 143 -2.26 -8.47 -11.51
C ILE A 143 -2.58 -9.67 -12.39
N GLU A 144 -1.83 -9.80 -13.47
CA GLU A 144 -2.00 -10.86 -14.45
C GLU A 144 -0.76 -11.73 -14.47
N THR A 145 -0.97 -13.01 -14.18
CA THR A 145 0.07 -14.02 -14.10
C THR A 145 -0.23 -15.11 -15.10
N LYS A 146 0.76 -15.44 -15.94
CA LYS A 146 0.69 -16.55 -16.88
C LYS A 146 1.79 -17.54 -16.57
N ALA A 147 1.40 -18.76 -16.25
CA ALA A 147 2.31 -19.88 -16.05
C ALA A 147 2.15 -20.89 -17.19
N LEU A 148 3.27 -21.25 -17.82
CA LEU A 148 3.35 -22.20 -18.91
C LEU A 148 4.19 -23.40 -18.46
N LEU A 149 3.58 -24.58 -18.47
CA LEU A 149 4.28 -25.84 -18.27
C LEU A 149 4.66 -26.41 -19.62
N TYR A 150 5.94 -26.68 -19.81
CA TYR A 150 6.47 -27.33 -21.00
C TYR A 150 6.88 -28.76 -20.69
N ARG A 151 6.59 -29.66 -21.62
CA ARG A 151 7.08 -31.03 -21.61
C ARG A 151 8.24 -31.17 -22.60
N HIS A 152 9.30 -31.81 -22.14
CA HIS A 152 10.47 -32.17 -22.93
C HIS A 152 10.32 -33.60 -23.44
N THR A 153 10.43 -33.76 -24.76
CA THR A 153 10.41 -35.08 -25.42
C THR A 153 11.57 -35.09 -26.40
N GLY A 154 12.71 -35.64 -25.96
CA GLY A 154 13.99 -35.45 -26.64
C GLY A 154 14.35 -33.96 -26.70
N GLU A 155 14.69 -33.46 -27.88
CA GLU A 155 15.00 -32.04 -28.11
C GLU A 155 13.76 -31.14 -28.26
N LYS A 156 12.56 -31.72 -28.40
CA LYS A 156 11.33 -30.94 -28.61
C LYS A 156 10.71 -30.50 -27.30
N ARG A 157 10.51 -29.19 -27.16
CA ARG A 157 9.77 -28.53 -26.08
C ARG A 157 8.37 -28.17 -26.56
N SER A 158 7.33 -28.71 -25.92
CA SER A 158 5.93 -28.38 -26.23
C SER A 158 5.16 -27.93 -25.00
N VAL A 159 4.21 -27.02 -25.17
CA VAL A 159 3.34 -26.55 -24.08
C VAL A 159 2.42 -27.69 -23.67
N ALA A 160 2.57 -28.17 -22.43
CA ALA A 160 1.74 -29.20 -21.85
C ALA A 160 0.47 -28.60 -21.23
N PHE A 161 0.64 -27.53 -20.43
CA PHE A 161 -0.46 -26.82 -19.78
C PHE A 161 -0.15 -25.33 -19.70
N SER A 162 -1.20 -24.53 -19.68
CA SER A 162 -1.13 -23.09 -19.40
C SER A 162 -2.17 -22.75 -18.36
N HIS A 163 -1.80 -21.91 -17.41
CA HIS A 163 -2.74 -21.31 -16.47
C HIS A 163 -2.54 -19.80 -16.41
N GLU A 164 -3.64 -19.07 -16.41
CA GLU A 164 -3.67 -17.61 -16.34
C GLU A 164 -4.55 -17.21 -15.16
N ILE A 165 -4.03 -16.30 -14.33
CA ILE A 165 -4.72 -15.72 -13.19
C ILE A 165 -4.76 -14.21 -13.41
N GLU A 166 -5.94 -13.62 -13.29
CA GLU A 166 -6.11 -12.17 -13.23
C GLU A 166 -6.81 -11.81 -11.92
N SER A 167 -6.14 -11.04 -11.07
CA SER A 167 -6.66 -10.58 -9.79
C SER A 167 -6.75 -9.05 -9.77
N HIS A 168 -7.86 -8.50 -9.31
CA HIS A 168 -8.09 -7.05 -9.27
C HIS A 168 -7.93 -6.51 -7.85
N PHE A 169 -7.19 -5.43 -7.72
CA PHE A 169 -6.96 -4.73 -6.46
C PHE A 169 -7.24 -3.24 -6.63
N ASP A 170 -7.92 -2.68 -5.64
CA ASP A 170 -8.10 -1.24 -5.53
C ASP A 170 -6.77 -0.61 -5.07
N TYR A 171 -6.42 0.54 -5.63
CA TYR A 171 -5.30 1.35 -5.17
C TYR A 171 -5.67 2.83 -5.13
N PHE A 172 -5.05 3.54 -4.20
CA PHE A 172 -5.24 4.96 -3.98
C PHE A 172 -3.90 5.66 -4.15
N LEU A 173 -3.93 6.78 -4.86
CA LEU A 173 -2.84 7.75 -4.77
C LEU A 173 -3.31 8.91 -3.90
N VAL A 174 -2.63 9.09 -2.78
CA VAL A 174 -2.98 10.08 -1.76
C VAL A 174 -1.84 11.07 -1.64
N SER A 175 -2.15 12.37 -1.61
CA SER A 175 -1.17 13.36 -1.21
C SER A 175 -1.20 13.53 0.30
N THR A 176 -0.05 13.36 0.93
CA THR A 176 0.14 13.59 2.36
C THR A 176 0.21 15.09 2.68
N VAL A 177 0.37 15.91 1.66
CA VAL A 177 0.34 17.38 1.74
C VAL A 177 -0.87 17.88 0.95
N CYS A 178 -1.60 18.83 1.50
CA CYS A 178 -2.68 19.55 0.84
C CYS A 178 -2.12 20.31 -0.40
N MET A 179 -2.33 19.78 -1.62
CA MET A 179 -1.83 20.33 -2.88
C MET A 179 -2.89 21.14 -3.66
N SER A 180 -2.61 22.39 -4.03
CA SER A 180 -3.35 23.11 -5.08
C SER A 180 -2.79 22.81 -6.48
N GLU A 181 -3.44 23.36 -7.52
CA GLU A 181 -2.90 23.36 -8.89
C GLU A 181 -1.50 24.00 -9.00
N LYS A 182 -1.09 24.85 -8.04
CA LYS A 182 0.23 25.49 -8.00
C LYS A 182 1.26 24.76 -7.11
N GLY A 183 0.93 23.56 -6.63
CA GLY A 183 1.75 22.83 -5.66
C GLY A 183 1.16 22.89 -4.25
N SER A 184 1.94 22.48 -3.24
CA SER A 184 1.51 22.43 -1.85
C SER A 184 0.92 23.78 -1.40
N MET A 185 -0.32 23.78 -0.92
CA MET A 185 -0.93 24.96 -0.29
C MET A 185 -0.29 25.28 1.07
N MET A 186 0.57 24.39 1.57
CA MET A 186 1.40 24.63 2.74
C MET A 186 2.71 25.36 2.40
N THR A 187 2.85 25.90 1.19
CA THR A 187 3.98 26.74 0.83
C THR A 187 3.80 28.14 1.45
N ASN A 188 4.69 28.50 2.38
CA ASN A 188 4.75 29.79 3.07
C ASN A 188 3.51 30.23 3.92
N PRO A 189 2.88 29.41 4.78
CA PRO A 189 1.80 29.92 5.61
C PRO A 189 2.33 30.65 6.86
N LEU A 190 2.03 31.94 6.92
CA LEU A 190 1.69 32.62 8.17
C LEU A 190 0.26 33.11 7.95
N VAL A 191 -0.73 32.31 8.37
CA VAL A 191 -2.15 32.62 8.25
C VAL A 191 -2.75 32.57 9.63
N ILE A 192 -2.99 33.76 10.18
CA ILE A 192 -3.67 33.96 11.45
C ILE A 192 -5.16 34.10 11.15
N ARG A 193 -5.98 33.15 11.60
CA ARG A 193 -7.43 33.28 11.53
C ARG A 193 -7.89 34.12 12.73
N LYS A 194 -8.18 35.39 12.42
CA LYS A 194 -8.85 36.37 13.28
C LYS A 194 -8.01 36.88 14.46
N ASP A 195 -6.95 37.63 14.15
CA ASP A 195 -6.55 38.72 15.04
C ASP A 195 -7.58 39.85 14.92
N ARG A 196 -8.40 40.01 15.95
CA ARG A 196 -8.83 41.36 16.32
C ARG A 196 -7.88 41.83 17.41
N GLU A 197 -7.12 42.85 17.01
CA GLU A 197 -6.38 43.84 17.81
C GLU A 197 -4.85 43.70 17.89
N ALA A 198 -4.22 44.64 17.16
CA ALA A 198 -2.94 45.32 17.40
C ALA A 198 -1.60 44.68 16.99
N GLY A 199 -0.95 45.32 16.01
CA GLY A 199 0.52 45.47 16.00
C GLY A 199 1.25 44.87 14.79
N ASN A 200 1.63 45.72 13.82
CA ASN A 200 2.57 45.38 12.75
C ASN A 200 4.00 45.20 13.29
N THR A 201 4.50 43.96 13.41
CA THR A 201 5.88 43.49 13.07
C THR A 201 6.10 42.06 13.59
N ASN A 202 6.74 41.20 12.76
CA ASN A 202 6.83 39.75 13.01
C ASN A 202 8.25 39.29 13.36
N VAL A 203 8.44 38.94 14.64
CA VAL A 203 9.28 37.85 15.22
C VAL A 203 8.78 37.64 16.66
N ILE A 204 8.86 36.42 17.22
CA ILE A 204 8.44 36.12 18.60
C ILE A 204 9.70 35.83 19.47
N LYS A 205 10.17 36.82 20.23
CA LYS A 205 11.01 36.61 21.43
C LYS A 205 10.30 37.23 22.63
N SER A 206 10.64 36.80 23.84
CA SER A 206 10.02 37.30 25.08
C SER A 206 10.08 38.83 25.22
N ASP A 207 11.13 39.50 24.71
CA ASP A 207 11.23 40.98 24.73
C ASP A 207 11.67 41.63 23.40
N ASN A 208 12.10 40.87 22.39
CA ASN A 208 12.54 41.46 21.12
C ASN A 208 12.65 40.42 20.03
N ALA A 209 11.50 40.12 19.45
CA ALA A 209 11.24 39.98 18.04
C ALA A 209 12.38 40.26 17.01
N ALA A 210 13.56 39.64 17.09
CA ALA A 210 14.59 39.72 16.05
C ALA A 210 15.37 38.40 15.83
N VAL A 211 14.75 37.37 15.23
CA VAL A 211 15.30 36.21 14.48
C VAL A 211 14.15 35.45 13.75
N LEU A 212 13.43 36.08 12.82
CA LEU A 212 12.77 35.35 11.71
C LEU A 212 13.57 35.63 10.43
N THR A 213 14.74 35.02 10.32
CA THR A 213 15.57 35.10 9.11
C THR A 213 14.97 34.21 8.02
N LEU A 214 14.14 34.83 7.17
CA LEU A 214 13.95 34.43 5.79
C LEU A 214 15.30 34.52 5.07
N HIS A 215 15.77 33.42 4.47
CA HIS A 215 16.78 33.50 3.43
C HIS A 215 16.23 33.00 2.09
N ASN A 216 16.28 33.94 1.15
CA ASN A 216 16.23 33.86 -0.31
C ASN A 216 14.84 33.87 -1.00
N GLY A 217 14.36 35.11 -1.19
CA GLY A 217 14.07 35.63 -2.53
C GLY A 217 12.90 35.01 -3.29
N MET A 218 11.67 35.15 -2.78
CA MET A 218 10.47 34.99 -3.61
C MET A 218 9.44 36.06 -3.29
N ASN A 219 9.04 36.78 -4.34
CA ASN A 219 7.98 37.79 -4.34
C ASN A 219 6.73 37.29 -3.62
N SER A 220 6.14 38.20 -2.85
CA SER A 220 4.89 38.08 -2.10
C SER A 220 3.78 37.35 -2.88
N PHE A 221 3.60 36.05 -2.61
CA PHE A 221 2.37 35.35 -2.95
C PHE A 221 1.38 35.57 -1.79
N GLN A 222 0.31 36.31 -2.05
CA GLN A 222 -0.87 36.32 -1.19
C GLN A 222 -1.58 34.96 -1.36
N PRO A 223 -1.69 34.11 -0.33
CA PRO A 223 -2.43 32.86 -0.43
C PRO A 223 -3.91 33.19 -0.59
N VAL A 224 -4.52 32.78 -1.71
CA VAL A 224 -5.98 32.80 -1.88
C VAL A 224 -6.55 31.62 -1.11
N ILE A 225 -7.16 31.88 0.05
CA ILE A 225 -7.77 30.86 0.91
C ILE A 225 -9.27 30.84 0.61
N PRO A 226 -9.84 29.72 0.11
CA PRO A 226 -11.28 29.61 -0.10
C PRO A 226 -12.06 29.72 1.22
N ASP A 227 -13.25 30.31 1.18
CA ASP A 227 -14.14 30.58 2.34
C ASP A 227 -14.57 29.32 3.14
N SER A 228 -14.25 28.12 2.66
CA SER A 228 -14.42 26.84 3.38
C SER A 228 -13.16 25.98 3.29
N TYR A 229 -12.12 26.38 4.02
CA TYR A 229 -10.91 25.57 4.20
C TYR A 229 -11.22 24.31 5.03
N VAL A 230 -11.30 23.16 4.38
CA VAL A 230 -11.38 21.88 5.09
C VAL A 230 -10.22 20.99 4.69
N LEU A 231 -9.23 20.91 5.59
CA LEU A 231 -8.05 20.05 5.43
C LEU A 231 -8.46 18.57 5.50
N TYR A 232 -8.05 17.80 4.50
CA TYR A 232 -8.22 16.35 4.45
C TYR A 232 -9.68 15.83 4.53
N ASP A 233 -10.68 16.63 4.11
CA ASP A 233 -12.13 16.31 4.22
C ASP A 233 -12.76 15.64 2.99
N LYS A 234 -11.98 15.06 2.07
CA LYS A 234 -12.56 14.42 0.88
C LYS A 234 -12.66 12.91 1.01
N TYR A 235 -13.83 12.41 0.61
CA TYR A 235 -14.23 11.00 0.56
C TYR A 235 -13.04 10.08 0.20
N SER A 236 -12.72 9.14 1.09
CA SER A 236 -11.94 7.91 0.86
C SER A 236 -10.40 7.94 0.64
N LEU A 237 -9.67 9.05 0.74
CA LEU A 237 -8.19 9.04 0.61
C LEU A 237 -7.43 8.66 1.90
N TRP A 238 -8.02 7.80 2.73
CA TRP A 238 -7.45 7.41 4.02
C TRP A 238 -6.82 6.03 3.88
N SER A 239 -5.57 5.89 4.30
CA SER A 239 -4.92 4.59 4.45
C SER A 239 -5.67 3.75 5.50
N LYS A 240 -6.03 4.38 6.63
CA LYS A 240 -6.91 3.81 7.66
C LYS A 240 -7.76 4.88 8.32
N ARG A 241 -9.00 4.55 8.70
CA ARG A 241 -9.94 5.50 9.30
C ARG A 241 -10.62 4.93 10.54
N ASN A 242 -11.02 5.83 11.44
CA ASN A 242 -11.83 5.55 12.63
C ASN A 242 -11.17 4.58 13.62
N LEU A 243 -9.84 4.62 13.71
CA LEU A 243 -9.07 3.79 14.62
C LEU A 243 -9.15 4.32 16.06
N SER A 244 -9.07 3.41 17.02
CA SER A 244 -8.74 3.76 18.41
C SER A 244 -7.23 3.97 18.59
N ILE A 245 -6.81 4.51 19.73
CA ILE A 245 -5.39 4.56 20.09
C ILE A 245 -4.75 3.16 20.17
N GLU A 246 -5.48 2.16 20.64
CA GLU A 246 -5.01 0.77 20.73
C GLU A 246 -4.77 0.18 19.33
N ASP A 247 -5.61 0.53 18.36
CA ASP A 247 -5.43 0.11 16.96
C ASP A 247 -4.17 0.71 16.34
N LEU A 248 -3.81 1.96 16.69
CA LEU A 248 -2.54 2.55 16.23
C LEU A 248 -1.33 1.72 16.68
N TYR A 249 -1.38 1.19 17.90
CA TYR A 249 -0.33 0.32 18.43
C TYR A 249 -0.37 -1.07 17.83
N LYS A 250 -1.56 -1.68 17.73
CA LYS A 250 -1.75 -3.02 17.16
C LYS A 250 -1.30 -3.12 15.71
N TYR A 251 -1.50 -2.05 14.94
CA TYR A 251 -1.09 -1.98 13.54
C TYR A 251 0.32 -1.42 13.35
N GLU A 252 1.06 -1.21 14.44
CA GLU A 252 2.44 -0.70 14.43
C GLU A 252 2.56 0.65 13.68
N ILE A 253 1.49 1.44 13.65
CA ILE A 253 1.53 2.82 13.12
C ILE A 253 2.33 3.69 14.10
N ILE A 254 2.13 3.44 15.40
CA ILE A 254 3.00 3.91 16.47
C ILE A 254 3.53 2.67 17.19
N ASP A 255 4.81 2.36 17.02
CA ASP A 255 5.47 1.30 17.77
C ASP A 255 6.10 1.90 19.04
N ARG A 256 5.49 1.59 20.18
CA ARG A 256 5.96 2.06 21.49
C ARG A 256 7.28 1.40 21.93
N LYS A 257 7.55 0.17 21.46
CA LYS A 257 8.74 -0.61 21.83
C LYS A 257 9.94 -0.16 21.01
N ALA A 258 9.77 -0.11 19.68
CA ALA A 258 10.83 0.35 18.78
C ALA A 258 10.99 1.88 18.77
N LYS A 259 10.03 2.61 19.35
CA LYS A 259 9.95 4.08 19.31
C LYS A 259 9.95 4.59 17.87
N THR A 260 9.10 4.00 17.05
CA THR A 260 8.95 4.38 15.63
C THR A 260 7.51 4.75 15.29
N ILE A 261 7.35 5.70 14.37
CA ILE A 261 6.06 6.09 13.79
C ILE A 261 6.11 5.70 12.31
N ASN A 262 5.38 4.65 11.94
CA ASN A 262 5.37 4.11 10.59
C ASN A 262 4.21 4.73 9.80
N LEU A 263 4.55 5.63 8.86
CA LEU A 263 3.59 6.43 8.13
C LEU A 263 3.49 6.01 6.66
N ASN A 264 2.27 5.71 6.24
CA ASN A 264 1.94 5.42 4.84
C ASN A 264 0.57 5.99 4.48
N GLY A 265 0.54 7.27 4.08
CA GLY A 265 -0.70 7.98 3.74
C GLY A 265 -1.39 8.60 4.96
N ILE A 266 -2.72 8.79 4.88
CA ILE A 266 -3.50 9.47 5.93
C ILE A 266 -4.16 8.44 6.86
N VAL A 267 -4.01 8.62 8.17
CA VAL A 267 -4.58 7.76 9.22
C VAL A 267 -5.46 8.59 10.15
N HIS A 268 -6.67 8.11 10.45
CA HIS A 268 -7.53 8.69 11.49
C HIS A 268 -7.45 7.91 12.79
N CYS A 269 -7.24 8.61 13.91
CA CYS A 269 -7.50 8.17 15.26
C CYS A 269 -8.64 9.02 15.85
N LYS A 270 -9.58 8.40 16.56
CA LYS A 270 -10.67 9.12 17.22
C LYS A 270 -10.27 9.68 18.59
N ASP A 271 -9.13 9.26 19.10
CA ASP A 271 -8.69 9.56 20.46
C ASP A 271 -7.57 10.60 20.44
N SER A 272 -7.19 11.07 21.63
CA SER A 272 -6.00 11.90 21.81
C SER A 272 -4.74 11.03 21.82
N VAL A 273 -3.71 11.44 21.07
CA VAL A 273 -2.47 10.69 20.92
C VAL A 273 -1.39 11.29 21.80
N THR A 274 -0.79 10.47 22.68
CA THR A 274 0.35 10.89 23.50
C THR A 274 1.62 10.16 23.05
N LEU A 275 2.65 10.94 22.70
CA LEU A 275 3.96 10.47 22.29
C LEU A 275 4.95 10.64 23.44
N GLU A 276 5.05 9.60 24.27
CA GLU A 276 6.00 9.54 25.39
C GLU A 276 7.41 9.14 24.93
N GLY A 277 8.37 10.06 25.06
CA GLY A 277 9.77 9.86 24.69
C GLY A 277 10.10 10.21 23.24
N ASP A 278 11.32 9.86 22.82
CA ASP A 278 11.83 10.20 21.49
C ASP A 278 11.38 9.16 20.46
N TYR A 279 10.82 9.60 19.33
CA TYR A 279 10.33 8.73 18.25
C TYR A 279 11.04 9.01 16.93
N LYS A 280 11.22 7.96 16.13
CA LYS A 280 11.69 8.05 14.74
C LYS A 280 10.56 7.85 13.74
N VAL A 281 10.42 8.74 12.78
CA VAL A 281 9.42 8.67 11.71
C VAL A 281 10.00 7.89 10.54
N ALA A 282 9.29 6.83 10.13
CA ALA A 282 9.58 6.07 8.93
C ALA A 282 8.45 6.23 7.90
N GLY A 283 8.81 6.60 6.67
CA GLY A 283 7.84 6.81 5.59
C GLY A 283 7.21 8.21 5.61
N GLN A 284 6.07 8.36 4.93
CA GLN A 284 5.41 9.67 4.81
C GLN A 284 3.92 9.52 5.02
N GLY A 285 3.34 10.41 5.82
CA GLY A 285 1.92 10.35 6.12
C GLY A 285 1.43 11.41 7.09
N VAL A 286 0.14 11.32 7.34
CA VAL A 286 -0.62 12.22 8.20
C VAL A 286 -1.32 11.38 9.27
N ILE A 287 -1.17 11.74 10.54
CA ILE A 287 -2.01 11.23 11.62
C ILE A 287 -2.98 12.33 11.99
N ILE A 288 -4.27 12.05 11.83
CA ILE A 288 -5.37 12.92 12.24
C ILE A 288 -5.91 12.36 13.55
N ALA A 289 -5.91 13.16 14.61
CA ALA A 289 -6.37 12.76 15.94
C ALA A 289 -7.19 13.88 16.59
N ASP A 290 -7.87 13.58 17.70
CA ASP A 290 -8.60 14.59 18.45
C ASP A 290 -7.65 15.65 19.03
N SER A 291 -6.51 15.23 19.58
CA SER A 291 -5.44 16.10 20.08
C SER A 291 -4.10 15.35 20.13
N PHE A 292 -2.99 16.08 20.33
CA PHE A 292 -1.66 15.48 20.50
C PHE A 292 -0.94 16.01 21.72
N ASN A 293 -0.24 15.13 22.44
CA ASN A 293 0.74 15.47 23.47
C ASN A 293 2.10 14.93 23.07
N ILE A 294 3.12 15.79 22.95
CA ILE A 294 4.46 15.43 22.50
C ILE A 294 5.46 15.69 23.63
N ASN A 295 6.02 14.63 24.20
CA ASN A 295 6.88 14.68 25.38
C ASN A 295 8.35 14.33 25.09
N GLY A 296 8.76 14.30 23.82
CA GLY A 296 10.13 13.98 23.40
C GLY A 296 10.42 14.38 21.96
N ALA A 297 11.59 13.97 21.45
CA ALA A 297 11.98 14.28 20.08
C ALA A 297 11.12 13.56 19.03
N ILE A 298 10.99 14.17 17.86
CA ILE A 298 10.52 13.47 16.65
C ILE A 298 11.61 13.60 15.61
N GLU A 299 12.25 12.50 15.26
CA GLU A 299 13.36 12.45 14.32
C GLU A 299 12.94 11.78 13.01
N LYS A 300 13.56 12.15 11.89
CA LYS A 300 13.36 11.44 10.63
C LYS A 300 14.26 10.21 10.58
N SER A 301 13.73 9.08 10.12
CA SER A 301 14.56 7.91 9.83
C SER A 301 15.42 8.09 8.58
N ASP A 302 14.90 8.84 7.59
CA ASP A 302 15.59 9.17 6.35
C ASP A 302 15.17 10.55 5.81
N ASN A 303 15.90 11.07 4.82
CA ASN A 303 15.60 12.36 4.18
C ASN A 303 14.30 12.39 3.38
N THR A 304 13.69 11.23 3.15
CA THR A 304 12.38 11.12 2.50
C THR A 304 11.23 11.07 3.48
N SER A 305 11.47 10.91 4.77
CA SER A 305 10.43 10.78 5.78
C SER A 305 9.73 12.10 6.05
N LEU A 306 8.41 12.06 6.14
CA LEU A 306 7.56 13.24 6.33
C LEU A 306 6.40 12.92 7.28
N CYS A 307 6.31 13.66 8.37
CA CYS A 307 5.25 13.49 9.36
C CYS A 307 4.37 14.74 9.42
N VAL A 308 3.06 14.53 9.32
CA VAL A 308 2.06 15.55 9.64
C VAL A 308 1.22 15.04 10.81
N LEU A 309 1.14 15.83 11.88
CA LEU A 309 0.25 15.60 13.02
C LEU A 309 -0.86 16.63 12.96
N TYR A 310 -2.09 16.18 12.76
CA TYR A 310 -3.26 17.05 12.58
C TYR A 310 -4.29 16.83 13.70
N ALA A 311 -4.37 17.79 14.63
CA ALA A 311 -5.42 17.85 15.64
C ALA A 311 -6.69 18.48 15.05
N ASN A 312 -7.77 17.69 14.95
CA ASN A 312 -9.01 18.09 14.29
C ASN A 312 -10.10 18.63 15.23
N LYS A 313 -9.92 18.53 16.55
CA LYS A 313 -10.87 19.02 17.57
C LYS A 313 -10.18 19.83 18.67
N GLY A 314 -9.05 19.33 19.17
CA GLY A 314 -8.31 19.90 20.28
C GLY A 314 -7.02 20.59 19.85
N LYS A 315 -6.08 20.62 20.79
CA LYS A 315 -4.78 21.28 20.69
C LYS A 315 -3.64 20.30 20.46
N ILE A 316 -2.48 20.83 20.11
CA ILE A 316 -1.21 20.09 20.15
C ILE A 316 -0.38 20.67 21.28
N VAL A 317 -0.11 19.87 22.31
CA VAL A 317 0.73 20.28 23.45
C VAL A 317 2.13 19.70 23.27
N THR A 318 3.14 20.55 23.38
CA THR A 318 4.54 20.17 23.31
C THR A 318 5.21 20.43 24.66
N ASN A 319 5.84 19.40 25.24
CA ASN A 319 6.48 19.45 26.55
C ASN A 319 7.94 18.97 26.47
N THR A 320 8.66 19.48 25.48
CA THR A 320 10.03 19.07 25.17
C THR A 320 10.84 20.24 24.61
N GLU A 321 12.14 20.24 24.87
CA GLU A 321 13.10 21.17 24.24
C GLU A 321 13.81 20.52 23.05
N LYS A 322 13.58 19.22 22.84
CA LYS A 322 14.17 18.46 21.73
C LYS A 322 13.47 18.81 20.42
N GLU A 323 14.17 18.55 19.32
CA GLU A 323 13.71 18.85 17.98
C GLU A 323 12.53 17.96 17.57
N ILE A 324 11.50 18.58 16.98
CA ILE A 324 10.33 17.94 16.41
C ILE A 324 10.39 18.11 14.89
N ASN A 325 10.71 17.04 14.18
CA ASN A 325 10.72 16.98 12.72
C ASN A 325 9.35 16.57 12.16
N ALA A 326 8.36 17.46 12.27
CA ALA A 326 7.00 17.21 11.80
C ALA A 326 6.28 18.53 11.45
N ALA A 327 5.25 18.43 10.62
CA ALA A 327 4.24 19.48 10.50
C ALA A 327 3.19 19.32 11.60
N LEU A 328 2.98 20.36 12.39
CA LEU A 328 1.95 20.43 13.42
C LEU A 328 0.79 21.26 12.90
N ILE A 329 -0.38 20.63 12.74
CA ILE A 329 -1.59 21.29 12.28
C ILE A 329 -2.62 21.18 13.40
N ALA A 330 -3.07 22.29 13.95
CA ALA A 330 -4.19 22.34 14.89
C ALA A 330 -5.25 23.29 14.31
N SER A 331 -6.19 22.73 13.54
CA SER A 331 -7.27 23.51 12.94
C SER A 331 -8.56 22.71 13.00
N ASN A 332 -9.65 23.36 13.38
CA ASN A 332 -10.93 22.69 13.55
C ASN A 332 -12.10 23.57 13.08
N ARG A 333 -13.29 22.97 13.01
CA ARG A 333 -14.50 23.68 12.55
C ARG A 333 -14.91 24.84 13.45
N ASN A 334 -14.50 24.83 14.71
CA ASN A 334 -14.81 25.85 15.69
C ASN A 334 -13.75 26.96 15.72
N PHE A 335 -12.70 26.86 14.90
CA PHE A 335 -11.57 27.78 14.86
C PHE A 335 -10.85 27.94 16.20
N THR A 336 -10.75 26.86 16.99
CA THR A 336 -10.09 26.87 18.31
C THR A 336 -8.79 26.08 18.35
N GLY A 337 -8.31 25.58 17.21
CA GLY A 337 -7.09 24.79 17.15
C GLY A 337 -5.86 25.63 17.50
N THR A 338 -5.07 25.17 18.46
CA THR A 338 -3.85 25.85 18.91
C THR A 338 -2.72 24.86 19.20
N VAL A 339 -1.49 25.37 19.21
CA VAL A 339 -0.29 24.66 19.65
C VAL A 339 0.18 25.33 20.94
N GLU A 340 0.38 24.54 22.00
CA GLU A 340 0.90 25.01 23.27
C GLU A 340 2.32 24.50 23.47
N ALA A 341 3.22 25.38 23.89
CA ALA A 341 4.64 25.06 24.08
C ALA A 341 5.04 25.22 25.54
N LEU A 342 4.90 24.15 26.33
CA LEU A 342 5.25 24.15 27.76
C LEU A 342 6.76 24.25 28.02
N LYS A 343 7.58 24.09 26.97
CA LYS A 343 9.04 24.27 26.98
C LYS A 343 9.48 24.97 25.68
N ALA A 344 10.78 25.27 25.56
CA ALA A 344 11.35 25.90 24.37
C ALA A 344 11.06 25.05 23.12
N LEU A 345 10.14 25.51 22.27
CA LEU A 345 9.69 24.78 21.09
C LEU A 345 10.77 24.80 20.02
N LYS A 346 11.17 23.62 19.52
CA LYS A 346 12.07 23.50 18.37
C LYS A 346 11.43 22.63 17.28
N ILE A 347 10.84 23.26 16.27
CA ILE A 347 10.22 22.57 15.13
C ILE A 347 11.12 22.71 13.90
N ASN A 348 11.32 21.60 13.20
CA ASN A 348 11.87 21.57 11.85
C ASN A 348 10.83 20.93 10.93
N GLY A 349 9.97 21.76 10.34
CA GLY A 349 8.73 21.31 9.74
C GLY A 349 7.82 22.47 9.37
N LEU A 350 6.60 22.44 9.88
CA LEU A 350 5.59 23.48 9.64
C LEU A 350 4.67 23.57 10.85
N MET A 351 4.10 24.76 11.10
CA MET A 351 3.04 24.93 12.07
C MET A 351 1.85 25.66 11.44
N VAL A 352 0.65 25.09 11.60
CA VAL A 352 -0.62 25.69 11.15
C VAL A 352 -1.59 25.63 12.31
N VAL A 353 -2.10 26.77 12.74
CA VAL A 353 -3.05 26.88 13.87
C VAL A 353 -4.22 27.79 13.49
N ASP A 354 -5.38 27.58 14.10
CA ASP A 354 -6.46 28.58 14.00
C ASP A 354 -6.12 29.81 14.85
N THR A 355 -5.61 29.60 16.06
CA THR A 355 -5.23 30.65 17.00
C THR A 355 -3.84 30.40 17.59
N LEU A 356 -3.01 31.43 17.58
CA LEU A 356 -1.69 31.41 18.20
C LEU A 356 -1.80 31.99 19.63
N ASP A 357 -1.90 31.12 20.63
CA ASP A 357 -1.98 31.54 22.04
C ASP A 357 -0.59 31.51 22.69
N LEU A 358 0.13 32.63 22.58
CA LEU A 358 1.47 32.78 23.15
C LEU A 358 1.48 32.81 24.69
N ASN A 359 0.33 33.08 25.34
CA ASN A 359 0.25 33.03 26.81
C ASN A 359 0.36 31.60 27.33
N ALA A 360 0.03 30.61 26.50
CA ALA A 360 0.19 29.20 26.81
C ALA A 360 1.60 28.66 26.47
N TRP A 361 2.53 29.54 26.08
CA TRP A 361 3.91 29.18 25.76
C TRP A 361 4.83 29.56 26.92
N ALA A 362 5.85 28.73 27.15
CA ALA A 362 6.89 29.04 28.12
C ALA A 362 7.64 30.32 27.69
N GLU A 363 8.02 31.16 28.66
CA GLU A 363 8.83 32.36 28.42
C GLU A 363 10.28 31.98 28.03
N LYS A 364 10.46 31.47 26.82
CA LYS A 364 11.74 31.00 26.27
C LYS A 364 11.84 31.34 24.79
N ASP A 365 13.03 31.17 24.22
CA ASP A 365 13.21 31.29 22.78
C ASP A 365 12.65 30.04 22.06
N HIS A 366 11.65 30.26 21.21
CA HIS A 366 11.07 29.23 20.34
C HIS A 366 11.65 29.33 18.93
N LYS A 367 11.92 28.19 18.29
CA LYS A 367 12.53 28.09 16.96
C LYS A 367 11.67 27.23 16.05
N ILE A 368 11.19 27.81 14.96
CA ILE A 368 10.41 27.11 13.94
C ILE A 368 11.13 27.29 12.60
N TYR A 369 11.65 26.19 12.06
CA TYR A 369 12.32 26.14 10.77
C TYR A 369 11.37 25.49 9.75
N TYR A 370 11.15 26.15 8.61
CA TYR A 370 10.33 25.59 7.55
C TYR A 370 11.10 24.50 6.79
N ASP A 371 10.54 23.29 6.76
CA ASP A 371 11.12 22.18 6.01
C ASP A 371 10.65 22.19 4.55
N MET A 372 11.62 22.31 3.62
CA MET A 372 11.38 22.34 2.19
C MET A 372 10.74 21.06 1.64
N ALA A 373 10.77 19.95 2.38
CA ALA A 373 10.03 18.74 2.00
C ALA A 373 8.51 18.98 1.87
N PHE A 374 7.93 19.93 2.61
CA PHE A 374 6.51 20.29 2.49
C PHE A 374 6.18 21.16 1.27
N LYS A 375 7.19 21.65 0.55
CA LYS A 375 7.04 22.36 -0.74
C LYS A 375 7.07 21.40 -1.93
N ASP A 376 7.77 20.28 -1.81
CA ASP A 376 7.98 19.32 -2.89
C ASP A 376 6.76 18.41 -3.09
N GLY A 377 5.93 18.78 -4.06
CA GLY A 377 4.71 18.06 -4.41
C GLY A 377 4.90 16.61 -4.85
N GLU A 378 6.11 16.23 -5.28
CA GLU A 378 6.39 14.87 -5.70
C GLU A 378 6.61 13.95 -4.50
N LYS A 379 7.36 14.44 -3.52
CA LYS A 379 7.67 13.75 -2.25
C LYS A 379 6.48 13.62 -1.32
N ALA A 380 5.34 14.22 -1.62
CA ALA A 380 4.15 14.12 -0.78
C ALA A 380 3.21 12.97 -1.16
N ASN A 381 3.39 12.31 -2.32
CA ASN A 381 2.41 11.32 -2.80
C ASN A 381 2.72 9.91 -2.28
N ARG A 382 1.65 9.18 -1.92
CA ARG A 382 1.71 7.77 -1.51
C ARG A 382 0.74 6.94 -2.32
N ALA A 383 1.25 5.84 -2.86
CA ALA A 383 0.42 4.79 -3.46
C ALA A 383 0.12 3.74 -2.39
N VAL A 384 -1.17 3.56 -2.09
CA VAL A 384 -1.67 2.55 -1.15
C VAL A 384 -2.48 1.53 -1.93
N ILE A 385 -2.09 0.27 -1.85
CA ILE A 385 -2.78 -0.84 -2.53
C ILE A 385 -3.58 -1.61 -1.49
N SER A 386 -4.85 -1.87 -1.79
CA SER A 386 -5.73 -2.67 -0.96
C SER A 386 -5.27 -4.12 -0.90
N LYS A 387 -5.40 -4.73 0.27
CA LYS A 387 -5.23 -6.19 0.46
C LYS A 387 -6.48 -6.99 0.08
N TRP A 388 -7.60 -6.32 -0.18
CA TRP A 388 -8.84 -6.96 -0.56
C TRP A 388 -8.90 -7.13 -2.08
N VAL A 389 -9.16 -8.36 -2.53
CA VAL A 389 -9.44 -8.66 -3.93
C VAL A 389 -10.86 -8.21 -4.25
N THR A 390 -11.02 -7.29 -5.18
CA THR A 390 -12.35 -6.86 -5.64
C THR A 390 -12.75 -7.78 -6.78
N TYR A 391 -13.59 -8.78 -6.50
CA TYR A 391 -14.10 -9.68 -7.53
C TYR A 391 -14.97 -8.89 -8.53
N ARG A 392 -14.45 -8.66 -9.74
CA ARG A 392 -15.30 -8.32 -10.89
C ARG A 392 -15.61 -9.58 -11.66
N ARG A 393 -16.90 -9.86 -11.86
CA ARG A 393 -17.34 -10.93 -12.76
C ARG A 393 -16.80 -10.64 -14.16
N THR A 394 -15.96 -11.53 -14.67
CA THR A 394 -15.27 -11.46 -15.97
C THR A 394 -16.18 -11.66 -17.20
N ASN A 395 -17.51 -11.60 -17.05
CA ASN A 395 -18.47 -11.93 -18.11
C ASN A 395 -19.24 -10.75 -18.73
N GLU A 396 -18.91 -9.49 -18.41
CA GLU A 396 -19.38 -8.36 -19.22
C GLU A 396 -18.28 -7.95 -20.20
N LYS A 397 -18.32 -8.56 -21.39
CA LYS A 397 -17.72 -7.95 -22.58
C LYS A 397 -18.47 -6.64 -22.85
N ILE A 398 -17.73 -5.54 -22.97
CA ILE A 398 -18.23 -4.32 -23.64
C ILE A 398 -18.30 -4.61 -25.14
#